data_AF-A0A843V6M3-F1
#
_entry.id   AF-A0A843V6M3-F1
#
_cell.length_a   1.000
_cell.length_b   1.000
_cell.length_c   1.000
_cell.angle_alpha   90.00
_cell.angle_beta   90.00
_cell.angle_gamma   90.00
#
_symmetry.space_group_name_H-M   'P 1'
#
loop_
_entity.id
_entity.type
_entity.pdbx_description
1 polymer ?
#
loop_
_entity_poly.entity_id
_entity_poly.type
_entity_poly.pdbx_seq_one_letter_code
_entity_poly.pdbx_strand_id
1 'polypeptide(L)'
;SRYQLCLLCFDRGDQLRARHALLLLLPLLLLASPPPSYHLQPCCACYPMQSPATPLTSKPTPTHLFSFSSHFSRSFPLRLSRSPFPPISSSSKPLSLQVICCKAAPTTRSLLSFLLRGIPDWSDDVKERGMRRRRPLYNHSSWRKHRSSRRHLRHLLSILSSRVILSLIPPVFALTAAAAAVAAYNSVVAAGWVPELFPLLRASSLPYQLAAPALALLLVFRTEASYSRYQEGRNAWMKVMAGTSDLAGMVMSVDAGELSVDVGTKRALLNYIMAFPVALKCHVIYGSDITADLCNLLEEDDLAVVLKSKHRPRCILEFISWSIQMLQMEEAKKCSMESKMSCFHEGICVCEQLMGIPIPLSYTRLTSRLLVLWHLTLPIILWDDCHWIVVPATFVSAASLFGIEEVGVLIEEPFSVLALDELCDQLLGSIQETLAIHNLVQEQVLARRKSQMDGHSANGRPN
;
A
#
# COMPACT_ATOMS: atom_id res chain seq x y z
N SER A 1 -15.30 -20.49 -39.67
CA SER A 1 -14.77 -19.71 -40.82
C SER A 1 -13.25 -19.49 -40.67
N ARG A 2 -12.70 -18.28 -40.48
CA ARG A 2 -11.24 -18.01 -40.62
C ARG A 2 -10.27 -18.78 -39.69
N TYR A 3 -10.74 -19.47 -38.65
CA TYR A 3 -9.90 -20.32 -37.78
C TYR A 3 -9.83 -21.81 -38.16
N GLN A 4 -10.58 -22.27 -39.18
CA GLN A 4 -10.57 -23.70 -39.57
C GLN A 4 -9.50 -24.08 -40.61
N LEU A 5 -8.85 -23.11 -41.27
CA LEU A 5 -7.91 -23.41 -42.37
C LEU A 5 -6.51 -23.86 -41.90
N CYS A 6 -6.06 -23.50 -40.70
CA CYS A 6 -4.71 -23.86 -40.22
C CYS A 6 -4.58 -25.30 -39.68
N LEU A 7 -5.67 -26.05 -39.55
CA LEU A 7 -5.66 -27.41 -38.98
C LEU A 7 -5.55 -28.55 -40.01
N LEU A 8 -5.47 -28.22 -41.30
CA LEU A 8 -5.44 -29.19 -42.41
C LEU A 8 -4.03 -29.57 -42.89
N CYS A 9 -2.97 -28.98 -42.33
CA CYS A 9 -1.58 -29.20 -42.76
C CYS A 9 -0.69 -29.91 -41.71
N PHE A 10 -1.28 -30.50 -40.67
CA PHE A 10 -0.54 -31.24 -39.63
C PHE A 10 -1.00 -32.70 -39.54
N ASP A 11 -0.02 -33.60 -39.44
CA ASP A 11 -0.22 -35.03 -39.28
C ASP A 11 -0.86 -35.37 -37.92
N ARG A 12 -1.43 -36.58 -37.80
CA ARG A 12 -2.20 -37.04 -36.64
C ARG A 12 -1.43 -36.95 -35.31
N GLY A 13 -0.11 -37.09 -35.33
CA GLY A 13 0.74 -36.91 -34.14
C GLY A 13 0.74 -35.48 -33.61
N ASP A 14 0.82 -34.48 -34.50
CA ASP A 14 0.89 -33.08 -34.11
C ASP A 14 -0.48 -32.48 -33.73
N GLN A 15 -1.58 -33.02 -34.25
CA GLN A 15 -2.90 -32.68 -33.70
C GLN A 15 -3.02 -33.06 -32.20
N LEU A 16 -2.34 -34.10 -31.75
CA LEU A 16 -2.32 -34.46 -30.32
C LEU A 16 -1.48 -33.47 -29.50
N ARG A 17 -0.32 -33.04 -30.02
CA ARG A 17 0.52 -32.00 -29.39
C ARG A 17 -0.20 -30.64 -29.33
N ALA A 18 -0.87 -30.25 -30.41
CA ALA A 18 -1.67 -29.02 -30.46
C ALA A 18 -2.81 -29.01 -29.43
N ARG A 19 -3.48 -30.15 -29.21
CA ARG A 19 -4.50 -30.30 -28.15
C ARG A 19 -3.90 -30.20 -26.74
N HIS A 20 -2.71 -30.76 -26.50
CA HIS A 20 -2.01 -30.60 -25.22
C HIS A 20 -1.55 -29.15 -24.98
N ALA A 21 -1.04 -28.46 -26.00
CA ALA A 21 -0.74 -27.04 -25.91
C ALA A 21 -2.00 -26.20 -25.61
N LEU A 22 -3.14 -26.54 -26.22
CA LEU A 22 -4.41 -25.87 -25.92
C LEU A 22 -4.90 -26.13 -24.48
N LEU A 23 -4.67 -27.33 -23.94
CA LEU A 23 -4.96 -27.67 -22.54
C LEU A 23 -4.04 -26.93 -21.56
N LEU A 24 -2.76 -26.77 -21.88
CA LEU A 24 -1.80 -25.99 -21.08
C LEU A 24 -2.04 -24.47 -21.17
N LEU A 25 -2.62 -23.98 -22.26
CA LEU A 25 -3.07 -22.59 -22.43
C LEU A 25 -4.48 -22.32 -21.86
N LEU A 26 -5.26 -23.36 -21.54
CA LEU A 26 -6.62 -23.22 -21.01
C LEU A 26 -6.70 -22.37 -19.73
N PRO A 27 -5.77 -22.48 -18.74
CA PRO A 27 -5.76 -21.60 -17.58
C PRO A 27 -5.51 -20.12 -17.91
N LEU A 28 -4.69 -19.84 -18.93
CA LEU A 28 -4.41 -18.48 -19.40
C LEU A 28 -5.61 -17.88 -20.14
N LEU A 29 -6.34 -18.70 -20.91
CA LEU A 29 -7.60 -18.30 -21.54
C LEU A 29 -8.73 -18.07 -20.51
N LEU A 30 -8.80 -18.89 -19.46
CA LEU A 30 -9.77 -18.70 -18.37
C LEU A 30 -9.47 -17.43 -17.56
N LEU A 31 -8.20 -17.06 -17.38
CA LEU A 31 -7.78 -15.80 -16.77
C LEU A 31 -8.15 -14.55 -17.59
N ALA A 32 -8.42 -14.69 -18.90
CA ALA A 32 -8.80 -13.59 -19.78
C ALA A 32 -10.32 -13.26 -19.77
N SER A 33 -11.10 -13.92 -18.91
CA SER A 33 -12.54 -13.62 -18.76
C SER A 33 -12.74 -12.28 -18.03
N PRO A 34 -13.42 -11.28 -18.62
CA PRO A 34 -13.67 -10.01 -17.94
C PRO A 34 -14.63 -10.19 -16.75
N PRO A 35 -14.50 -9.36 -15.69
CA PRO A 35 -15.47 -9.34 -14.62
C PRO A 35 -16.85 -8.88 -15.13
N PRO A 36 -17.97 -9.33 -14.51
CA PRO A 36 -19.29 -8.83 -14.88
C PRO A 36 -19.40 -7.33 -14.63
N SER A 37 -19.93 -6.60 -15.61
CA SER A 37 -20.05 -5.14 -15.58
C SER A 37 -21.09 -4.67 -14.53
N TYR A 38 -20.62 -4.30 -13.34
CA TYR A 38 -21.46 -3.61 -12.36
C TYR A 38 -21.71 -2.16 -12.81
N HIS A 39 -22.96 -1.86 -13.16
CA HIS A 39 -23.41 -0.48 -13.40
C HIS A 39 -23.39 0.32 -12.09
N LEU A 40 -22.35 1.12 -11.88
CA LEU A 40 -22.34 2.18 -10.88
C LEU A 40 -23.09 3.40 -11.44
N GLN A 41 -24.16 3.81 -10.75
CA GLN A 41 -24.83 5.08 -11.02
C GLN A 41 -23.95 6.25 -10.50
N PRO A 42 -23.85 7.38 -11.23
CA PRO A 42 -23.28 8.59 -10.67
C PRO A 42 -24.24 9.20 -9.64
N CYS A 43 -23.78 9.37 -8.40
CA CYS A 43 -24.52 10.14 -7.38
C CYS A 43 -24.25 11.64 -7.57
N CYS A 44 -25.31 12.44 -7.70
CA CYS A 44 -25.20 13.89 -7.87
C CYS A 44 -25.32 14.64 -6.53
N ALA A 45 -24.29 15.41 -6.18
CA ALA A 45 -24.35 16.62 -5.34
C ALA A 45 -23.05 17.42 -5.61
N CYS A 46 -23.03 18.47 -6.43
CA CYS A 46 -23.53 19.82 -6.15
C CYS A 46 -22.74 20.56 -5.06
N TYR A 47 -21.79 21.42 -5.46
CA TYR A 47 -21.87 22.89 -5.28
C TYR A 47 -20.85 23.59 -6.22
N PRO A 48 -21.18 24.72 -6.87
CA PRO A 48 -20.23 25.49 -7.68
C PRO A 48 -19.61 26.66 -6.89
N MET A 49 -18.37 27.04 -7.24
CA MET A 49 -17.85 28.38 -6.96
C MET A 49 -17.75 29.19 -8.25
N GLN A 50 -18.23 30.43 -8.20
CA GLN A 50 -18.15 31.39 -9.30
C GLN A 50 -16.89 32.24 -9.12
N SER A 51 -16.10 32.42 -10.19
CA SER A 51 -15.09 33.47 -10.27
C SER A 51 -15.62 34.65 -11.09
N PRO A 52 -15.57 35.90 -10.58
CA PRO A 52 -15.90 37.08 -11.37
C PRO A 52 -14.78 37.40 -12.38
N ALA A 53 -15.11 38.17 -13.40
CA ALA A 53 -14.22 38.51 -14.50
C ALA A 53 -14.15 40.03 -14.76
N THR A 54 -13.34 40.42 -15.76
CA THR A 54 -13.22 41.74 -16.40
C THR A 54 -12.20 42.74 -15.78
N PRO A 55 -11.69 43.75 -16.54
CA PRO A 55 -10.99 43.56 -17.83
C PRO A 55 -9.81 44.55 -18.12
N LEU A 56 -9.07 44.33 -19.23
CA LEU A 56 -8.15 45.28 -19.92
C LEU A 56 -6.87 45.66 -19.12
N THR A 57 -5.66 45.90 -19.66
CA THR A 57 -5.08 46.00 -21.03
C THR A 57 -3.58 45.56 -20.94
N SER A 58 -2.63 45.63 -21.88
CA SER A 58 -2.46 46.26 -23.21
C SER A 58 -1.60 45.37 -24.18
N LYS A 59 -0.61 45.94 -24.89
CA LYS A 59 0.38 45.39 -25.86
C LYS A 59 1.59 46.38 -25.92
N PRO A 60 2.77 46.11 -26.54
CA PRO A 60 3.07 45.09 -27.57
C PRO A 60 4.41 44.28 -27.45
N THR A 61 4.66 43.49 -28.51
CA THR A 61 5.80 42.65 -28.99
C THR A 61 7.12 43.42 -29.26
N PRO A 62 8.29 42.79 -29.66
CA PRO A 62 8.55 41.48 -30.30
C PRO A 62 9.71 40.64 -29.63
N THR A 63 10.34 39.56 -30.16
CA THR A 63 10.77 39.18 -31.54
C THR A 63 11.19 37.69 -31.69
N HIS A 64 11.00 37.11 -32.90
CA HIS A 64 11.63 35.89 -33.48
C HIS A 64 11.39 34.51 -32.77
N LEU A 65 11.29 33.34 -33.44
CA LEU A 65 11.69 32.87 -34.80
C LEU A 65 10.54 32.14 -35.57
N PHE A 66 10.74 31.88 -36.88
CA PHE A 66 9.88 31.09 -37.81
C PHE A 66 10.28 29.58 -37.79
N SER A 67 9.65 28.57 -38.44
CA SER A 67 8.76 28.42 -39.63
C SER A 67 7.93 27.12 -39.50
N PHE A 68 6.62 27.00 -39.85
CA PHE A 68 6.00 26.69 -41.17
C PHE A 68 6.67 25.54 -41.99
N SER A 69 5.97 24.58 -42.64
CA SER A 69 4.62 24.54 -43.30
C SER A 69 3.95 23.15 -43.24
N SER A 70 2.62 22.98 -43.08
CA SER A 70 1.49 22.92 -44.07
C SER A 70 1.60 21.86 -45.18
N HIS A 71 0.59 20.97 -45.41
CA HIS A 71 -0.61 21.09 -46.28
C HIS A 71 -1.43 19.76 -46.24
N PHE A 72 -2.70 19.56 -46.67
CA PHE A 72 -3.85 20.37 -47.17
C PHE A 72 -5.18 19.55 -47.02
N SER A 73 -6.28 19.89 -47.75
CA SER A 73 -7.66 19.34 -47.55
C SER A 73 -8.42 19.01 -48.86
N ARG A 74 -9.57 18.29 -48.78
CA ARG A 74 -10.73 18.46 -49.71
C ARG A 74 -12.07 17.86 -49.22
N SER A 75 -13.14 18.56 -49.59
CA SER A 75 -14.45 18.78 -48.93
C SER A 75 -15.70 18.06 -49.51
N PHE A 76 -16.71 17.84 -48.63
CA PHE A 76 -18.20 17.91 -48.84
C PHE A 76 -18.91 16.94 -49.85
N PRO A 77 -20.28 16.82 -49.87
CA PRO A 77 -21.34 17.55 -49.14
C PRO A 77 -22.42 16.71 -48.39
N LEU A 78 -23.43 17.39 -47.82
CA LEU A 78 -24.59 16.88 -47.07
C LEU A 78 -25.83 16.56 -47.94
N ARG A 79 -26.71 15.66 -47.45
CA ARG A 79 -28.18 15.82 -47.54
C ARG A 79 -28.92 14.98 -46.50
N LEU A 80 -30.03 15.51 -45.97
CA LEU A 80 -30.94 14.85 -45.02
C LEU A 80 -32.34 14.74 -45.66
N SER A 81 -33.10 13.70 -45.33
CA SER A 81 -34.54 13.58 -45.64
C SER A 81 -35.25 12.79 -44.53
N ARG A 82 -36.59 12.87 -44.43
CA ARG A 82 -37.32 12.63 -43.17
C ARG A 82 -38.68 11.95 -43.38
N SER A 83 -38.96 10.91 -42.57
CA SER A 83 -40.29 10.28 -42.32
C SER A 83 -40.97 9.55 -43.52
N PRO A 84 -42.06 8.76 -43.33
CA PRO A 84 -42.75 8.35 -42.08
C PRO A 84 -42.90 6.81 -41.89
N PHE A 85 -43.53 6.41 -40.76
CA PHE A 85 -43.97 5.03 -40.46
C PHE A 85 -45.39 4.72 -40.98
N PRO A 86 -45.70 3.43 -41.27
CA PRO A 86 -47.04 2.85 -41.17
C PRO A 86 -47.16 1.78 -40.03
N PRO A 87 -48.37 1.30 -39.65
CA PRO A 87 -48.62 0.81 -38.28
C PRO A 87 -49.14 -0.65 -38.10
N ILE A 88 -48.89 -1.18 -36.89
CA ILE A 88 -49.77 -2.02 -36.02
C ILE A 88 -50.43 -3.30 -36.58
N SER A 89 -50.18 -4.45 -35.92
CA SER A 89 -51.24 -5.35 -35.41
C SER A 89 -50.70 -6.39 -34.41
N SER A 90 -51.61 -7.01 -33.63
CA SER A 90 -51.35 -7.69 -32.36
C SER A 90 -51.32 -9.23 -32.42
N SER A 91 -50.56 -9.88 -31.52
CA SER A 91 -51.02 -11.09 -30.80
C SER A 91 -50.20 -11.31 -29.52
N SER A 92 -50.77 -12.00 -28.52
CA SER A 92 -50.24 -12.08 -27.15
C SER A 92 -50.05 -13.52 -26.64
N LYS A 93 -48.88 -13.83 -26.09
CA LYS A 93 -48.65 -14.88 -25.06
C LYS A 93 -47.41 -14.55 -24.21
N PRO A 94 -47.51 -14.46 -22.86
CA PRO A 94 -46.34 -14.41 -22.00
C PRO A 94 -45.81 -15.84 -21.76
N LEU A 95 -44.58 -16.13 -22.19
CA LEU A 95 -43.88 -17.37 -21.81
C LEU A 95 -43.19 -17.16 -20.46
N SER A 96 -43.75 -17.75 -19.40
CA SER A 96 -43.17 -17.77 -18.06
C SER A 96 -41.92 -18.66 -18.03
N LEU A 97 -40.76 -18.06 -18.25
CA LEU A 97 -39.49 -18.76 -18.21
C LEU A 97 -39.12 -19.07 -16.75
N GLN A 98 -39.55 -20.24 -16.27
CA GLN A 98 -39.18 -20.73 -14.94
C GLN A 98 -37.65 -20.78 -14.82
N VAL A 99 -37.10 -19.97 -13.93
CA VAL A 99 -35.69 -20.06 -13.55
C VAL A 99 -35.53 -21.37 -12.76
N ILE A 100 -35.09 -22.42 -13.46
CA ILE A 100 -34.66 -23.66 -12.82
C ILE A 100 -33.45 -23.32 -11.95
N CYS A 101 -33.69 -23.20 -10.65
CA CYS A 101 -32.64 -22.99 -9.67
C CYS A 101 -31.77 -24.25 -9.61
N CYS A 102 -30.67 -24.25 -10.37
CA CYS A 102 -29.65 -25.31 -10.31
C CYS A 102 -29.05 -25.36 -8.91
N LYS A 103 -29.60 -26.23 -8.05
CA LYS A 103 -29.01 -26.60 -6.76
C LYS A 103 -27.54 -26.97 -6.98
N ALA A 104 -26.63 -26.19 -6.39
CA ALA A 104 -25.20 -26.43 -6.54
C ALA A 104 -24.84 -27.83 -6.03
N ALA A 105 -24.14 -28.61 -6.86
CA ALA A 105 -23.73 -29.96 -6.49
C ALA A 105 -22.83 -29.93 -5.23
N PRO A 106 -23.09 -30.75 -4.20
CA PRO A 106 -22.41 -30.62 -2.91
C PRO A 106 -20.96 -31.16 -2.90
N THR A 107 -20.56 -31.93 -3.91
CA THR A 107 -19.33 -32.75 -3.89
C THR A 107 -18.04 -31.95 -4.10
N THR A 108 -18.01 -30.93 -4.97
CA THR A 108 -16.79 -30.14 -5.23
C THR A 108 -16.36 -29.26 -4.05
N ARG A 109 -17.30 -28.86 -3.17
CA ARG A 109 -16.97 -28.12 -1.94
C ARG A 109 -16.18 -28.98 -0.95
N SER A 110 -16.42 -30.30 -0.90
CA SER A 110 -15.72 -31.21 0.01
C SER A 110 -14.21 -31.22 -0.24
N LEU A 111 -13.77 -31.64 -1.44
CA LEU A 111 -12.35 -31.70 -1.81
C LEU A 111 -11.67 -30.33 -1.72
N LEU A 112 -12.33 -29.26 -2.18
CA LEU A 112 -11.76 -27.91 -2.09
C LEU A 112 -11.57 -27.48 -0.62
N SER A 113 -12.54 -27.79 0.26
CA SER A 113 -12.43 -27.48 1.70
C SER A 113 -11.37 -28.33 2.41
N PHE A 114 -11.13 -29.56 1.98
CA PHE A 114 -10.10 -30.44 2.54
C PHE A 114 -8.69 -29.98 2.12
N LEU A 115 -8.52 -29.55 0.87
CA LEU A 115 -7.27 -28.96 0.39
C LEU A 115 -6.98 -27.60 1.04
N LEU A 116 -8.01 -26.75 1.22
CA LEU A 116 -7.87 -25.47 1.92
C LEU A 116 -7.56 -25.65 3.42
N ARG A 117 -8.17 -26.65 4.08
CA ARG A 117 -7.87 -27.03 5.47
C ARG A 117 -6.53 -27.77 5.64
N GLY A 118 -5.84 -28.05 4.53
CA GLY A 118 -4.44 -28.50 4.52
C GLY A 118 -3.43 -27.35 4.59
N ILE A 119 -3.87 -26.09 4.49
CA ILE A 119 -3.01 -24.92 4.77
C ILE A 119 -2.89 -24.82 6.30
N PRO A 120 -1.67 -24.89 6.89
CA PRO A 120 -1.52 -24.89 8.34
C PRO A 120 -1.72 -23.50 8.93
N ASP A 121 -2.73 -23.34 9.80
CA ASP A 121 -3.07 -22.07 10.44
C ASP A 121 -1.87 -21.36 11.10
N TRP A 122 -0.88 -22.14 11.59
CA TRP A 122 0.31 -21.62 12.26
C TRP A 122 1.15 -20.66 11.38
N SER A 123 1.12 -20.76 10.05
CA SER A 123 1.91 -19.88 9.18
C SER A 123 1.40 -18.45 9.20
N ASP A 124 0.08 -18.29 9.17
CA ASP A 124 -0.59 -16.99 9.16
C ASP A 124 -0.58 -16.38 10.57
N ASP A 125 -0.71 -17.24 11.58
CA ASP A 125 -0.47 -16.94 13.00
C ASP A 125 0.97 -16.42 13.25
N VAL A 126 1.96 -16.88 12.47
CA VAL A 126 3.35 -16.33 12.44
C VAL A 126 3.46 -15.03 11.65
N LYS A 127 2.69 -14.83 10.57
CA LYS A 127 2.59 -13.53 9.88
C LYS A 127 2.05 -12.46 10.83
N GLU A 128 0.93 -12.74 11.48
CA GLU A 128 0.14 -11.81 12.29
C GLU A 128 0.86 -11.40 13.59
N ARG A 129 1.37 -12.38 14.36
CA ARG A 129 2.30 -12.12 15.48
C ARG A 129 3.55 -11.38 15.04
N GLY A 130 3.86 -11.39 13.75
CA GLY A 130 4.93 -10.62 13.14
C GLY A 130 4.54 -9.15 12.89
N MET A 131 3.38 -8.86 12.32
CA MET A 131 2.96 -7.49 12.01
C MET A 131 2.82 -6.65 13.28
N ARG A 132 2.36 -7.25 14.38
CA ARG A 132 2.23 -6.62 15.71
C ARG A 132 3.55 -6.35 16.46
N ARG A 133 4.74 -6.65 15.89
CA ARG A 133 6.02 -6.39 16.56
C ARG A 133 6.46 -4.95 16.37
N ARG A 134 6.51 -4.17 17.46
CA ARG A 134 7.16 -2.86 17.54
C ARG A 134 8.56 -2.91 16.91
N ARG A 135 8.93 -1.89 16.12
CA ARG A 135 10.20 -1.82 15.38
C ARG A 135 11.10 -0.74 16.00
N PRO A 136 12.37 -1.03 16.33
CA PRO A 136 13.31 -0.02 16.82
C PRO A 136 13.89 0.80 15.67
N LEU A 137 14.24 2.06 15.93
CA LEU A 137 14.97 2.89 14.97
C LEU A 137 16.46 2.49 14.86
N TYR A 138 17.06 2.83 13.71
CA TYR A 138 18.44 2.48 13.39
C TYR A 138 19.44 3.48 14.01
N ASN A 139 19.86 3.21 15.25
CA ASN A 139 21.00 3.91 15.85
C ASN A 139 22.34 3.58 15.14
N HIS A 140 23.41 4.32 15.46
CA HIS A 140 24.73 4.13 14.83
C HIS A 140 25.27 2.69 14.92
N SER A 141 25.04 2.01 16.05
CA SER A 141 25.48 0.62 16.23
C SER A 141 24.74 -0.34 15.30
N SER A 142 23.43 -0.13 15.09
CA SER A 142 22.61 -0.86 14.12
C SER A 142 23.09 -0.63 12.69
N TRP A 143 23.44 0.61 12.32
CA TRP A 143 24.06 0.91 11.02
C TRP A 143 25.44 0.27 10.83
N ARG A 144 26.28 0.22 11.88
CA ARG A 144 27.57 -0.50 11.85
C ARG A 144 27.36 -2.01 11.70
N LYS A 145 26.39 -2.58 12.42
CA LYS A 145 25.98 -4.00 12.33
C LYS A 145 25.43 -4.35 10.94
N HIS A 146 24.64 -3.46 10.34
CA HIS A 146 24.09 -3.62 8.99
C HIS A 146 25.19 -3.57 7.91
N ARG A 147 26.10 -2.59 7.99
CA ARG A 147 27.21 -2.45 7.02
C ARG A 147 28.29 -3.53 7.10
N SER A 148 28.39 -4.28 8.20
CA SER A 148 29.43 -5.32 8.37
C SER A 148 29.37 -6.41 7.27
N SER A 149 30.53 -6.83 6.74
CA SER A 149 30.64 -7.91 5.73
C SER A 149 30.03 -9.23 6.21
N ARG A 150 30.16 -9.53 7.52
CA ARG A 150 29.52 -10.67 8.20
C ARG A 150 27.97 -10.65 8.15
N ARG A 151 27.32 -9.60 7.62
CA ARG A 151 25.86 -9.56 7.43
C ARG A 151 25.36 -10.76 6.62
N HIS A 152 26.05 -11.12 5.54
CA HIS A 152 25.60 -12.19 4.63
C HIS A 152 25.54 -13.54 5.35
N LEU A 153 26.59 -13.90 6.10
CA LEU A 153 26.62 -15.12 6.90
C LEU A 153 25.54 -15.12 7.99
N ARG A 154 25.33 -14.00 8.71
CA ARG A 154 24.25 -13.92 9.71
C ARG A 154 22.87 -14.07 9.07
N HIS A 155 22.64 -13.44 7.91
CA HIS A 155 21.34 -13.51 7.22
C HIS A 155 21.07 -14.94 6.74
N LEU A 156 22.09 -15.61 6.20
CA LEU A 156 22.04 -17.03 5.81
C LEU A 156 21.71 -17.94 7.00
N LEU A 157 22.38 -17.76 8.14
CA LEU A 157 22.09 -18.51 9.37
C LEU A 157 20.69 -18.20 9.96
N SER A 158 20.11 -17.03 9.66
CA SER A 158 18.74 -16.65 10.06
C SER A 158 17.68 -16.92 9.00
N ILE A 159 17.99 -17.62 7.89
CA ILE A 159 17.02 -17.98 6.84
C ILE A 159 15.81 -18.69 7.45
N LEU A 160 16.06 -19.77 8.21
CA LEU A 160 15.01 -20.63 8.76
C LEU A 160 14.22 -20.01 9.93
N SER A 161 14.68 -18.88 10.49
CA SER A 161 13.99 -18.13 11.54
C SER A 161 13.35 -16.82 11.03
N SER A 162 13.46 -16.53 9.72
CA SER A 162 12.80 -15.40 9.09
C SER A 162 11.30 -15.64 8.94
N ARG A 163 10.47 -14.67 9.34
CA ARG A 163 9.01 -14.68 9.14
C ARG A 163 8.63 -15.02 7.70
N VAL A 164 9.31 -14.38 6.74
CA VAL A 164 9.09 -14.55 5.29
C VAL A 164 9.24 -16.00 4.86
N ILE A 165 10.18 -16.73 5.46
CA ILE A 165 10.48 -18.11 5.05
C ILE A 165 9.60 -19.09 5.81
N LEU A 166 9.32 -18.84 7.09
CA LEU A 166 8.34 -19.60 7.87
C LEU A 166 6.94 -19.55 7.23
N SER A 167 6.51 -18.39 6.73
CA SER A 167 5.21 -18.26 6.07
C SER A 167 5.14 -18.86 4.66
N LEU A 168 6.29 -19.11 4.03
CA LEU A 168 6.39 -19.76 2.72
C LEU A 168 6.51 -21.28 2.78
N ILE A 169 6.71 -21.87 3.97
CA ILE A 169 6.79 -23.32 4.13
C ILE A 169 5.56 -24.04 3.53
N PRO A 170 4.30 -23.65 3.79
CA PRO A 170 3.15 -24.37 3.22
C PRO A 170 3.08 -24.38 1.68
N PRO A 171 3.11 -23.24 0.95
CA PRO A 171 3.06 -23.28 -0.52
C PRO A 171 4.31 -23.91 -1.14
N VAL A 172 5.52 -23.62 -0.62
CA VAL A 172 6.77 -24.19 -1.16
C VAL A 172 6.82 -25.70 -0.93
N PHE A 173 6.38 -26.20 0.23
CA PHE A 173 6.29 -27.64 0.51
C PHE A 173 5.28 -28.32 -0.42
N ALA A 174 4.07 -27.76 -0.57
CA ALA A 174 3.05 -28.34 -1.45
C ALA A 174 3.51 -28.43 -2.92
N LEU A 175 4.18 -27.39 -3.43
CA LEU A 175 4.73 -27.36 -4.79
C LEU A 175 5.93 -28.30 -4.95
N THR A 176 6.80 -28.41 -3.95
CA THR A 176 7.93 -29.35 -3.95
C THR A 176 7.46 -30.80 -3.87
N ALA A 177 6.40 -31.08 -3.10
CA ALA A 177 5.76 -32.39 -3.04
C ALA A 177 5.08 -32.76 -4.38
N ALA A 178 4.45 -31.80 -5.06
CA ALA A 178 3.92 -31.99 -6.41
C ALA A 178 5.05 -32.30 -7.42
N ALA A 179 6.18 -31.59 -7.36
CA ALA A 179 7.35 -31.87 -8.17
C ALA A 179 7.95 -33.27 -7.90
N ALA A 180 8.01 -33.68 -6.62
CA ALA A 180 8.44 -35.02 -6.23
C ALA A 180 7.48 -36.11 -6.74
N ALA A 181 6.16 -35.86 -6.73
CA ALA A 181 5.17 -36.78 -7.29
C ALA A 181 5.30 -36.94 -8.81
N VAL A 182 5.57 -35.85 -9.55
CA VAL A 182 5.84 -35.90 -11.00
C VAL A 182 7.15 -36.64 -11.30
N ALA A 183 8.22 -36.37 -10.54
CA ALA A 183 9.50 -37.06 -10.69
C ALA A 183 9.40 -38.56 -10.37
N ALA A 184 8.65 -38.93 -9.34
CA ALA A 184 8.36 -40.32 -8.99
C ALA A 184 7.54 -41.02 -10.08
N TYR A 185 6.44 -40.41 -10.54
CA TYR A 185 5.62 -40.95 -11.65
C TYR A 185 6.48 -41.20 -12.89
N ASN A 186 7.27 -40.21 -13.33
CA ASN A 186 8.12 -40.34 -14.51
C ASN A 186 9.20 -41.43 -14.33
N SER A 187 9.72 -41.61 -13.11
CA SER A 187 10.67 -42.70 -12.81
C SER A 187 10.02 -44.07 -12.89
N VAL A 188 8.80 -44.24 -12.37
CA VAL A 188 8.08 -45.53 -12.38
C VAL A 188 7.62 -45.89 -13.81
N VAL A 189 7.24 -44.90 -14.62
CA VAL A 189 6.99 -45.08 -16.07
C VAL A 189 8.28 -45.44 -16.81
N ALA A 190 9.39 -44.72 -16.57
CA ALA A 190 10.69 -45.01 -17.21
C ALA A 190 11.27 -46.38 -16.81
N ALA A 191 10.94 -46.90 -15.62
CA ALA A 191 11.29 -48.24 -15.18
C ALA A 191 10.43 -49.37 -15.81
N GLY A 192 9.39 -49.04 -16.59
CA GLY A 192 8.48 -50.01 -17.19
C GLY A 192 7.50 -50.66 -16.21
N TRP A 193 7.30 -50.08 -15.02
CA TRP A 193 6.41 -50.62 -13.98
C TRP A 193 4.93 -50.27 -14.20
N VAL A 194 4.63 -49.51 -15.26
CA VAL A 194 3.28 -49.05 -15.63
C VAL A 194 2.98 -49.50 -17.07
N PRO A 195 1.76 -49.96 -17.40
CA PRO A 195 1.39 -50.28 -18.78
C PRO A 195 1.59 -49.09 -19.74
N GLU A 196 1.94 -49.38 -21.00
CA GLU A 196 2.28 -48.40 -22.07
C GLU A 196 1.19 -47.34 -22.35
N LEU A 197 -0.02 -47.52 -21.83
CA LEU A 197 -1.11 -46.54 -21.86
C LEU A 197 -0.75 -45.21 -21.16
N PHE A 198 0.21 -45.22 -20.24
CA PHE A 198 0.61 -44.06 -19.43
C PHE A 198 1.85 -43.35 -20.01
N PRO A 199 1.71 -42.17 -20.62
CA PRO A 199 2.85 -41.46 -21.20
C PRO A 199 3.75 -40.83 -20.13
N LEU A 200 5.05 -40.71 -20.45
CA LEU A 200 6.00 -39.90 -19.70
C LEU A 200 5.58 -38.42 -19.72
N LEU A 201 5.45 -37.79 -18.56
CA LEU A 201 5.08 -36.38 -18.44
C LEU A 201 6.29 -35.51 -18.75
N ARG A 202 6.41 -35.09 -20.01
CA ARG A 202 7.40 -34.12 -20.49
C ARG A 202 6.80 -33.07 -21.41
N ALA A 203 7.36 -31.86 -21.40
CA ALA A 203 6.93 -30.76 -22.26
C ALA A 203 8.13 -29.87 -22.68
N SER A 204 8.00 -29.19 -23.82
CA SER A 204 9.06 -28.28 -24.31
C SER A 204 9.29 -27.11 -23.35
N SER A 205 10.54 -26.70 -23.19
CA SER A 205 10.96 -25.55 -22.39
C SER A 205 10.80 -24.19 -23.09
N LEU A 206 10.51 -24.16 -24.40
CA LEU A 206 10.33 -22.92 -25.17
C LEU A 206 9.25 -21.97 -24.59
N PRO A 207 8.05 -22.43 -24.17
CA PRO A 207 7.05 -21.54 -23.56
C PRO A 207 7.55 -20.89 -22.26
N TYR A 208 8.43 -21.58 -21.51
CA TYR A 208 9.02 -21.06 -20.28
C TYR A 208 10.13 -20.04 -20.55
N GLN A 209 10.97 -20.28 -21.57
CA GLN A 209 11.97 -19.30 -22.01
C GLN A 209 11.31 -17.98 -22.46
N LEU A 210 10.13 -18.07 -23.10
CA LEU A 210 9.34 -16.90 -23.51
C LEU A 210 8.56 -16.24 -22.36
N ALA A 211 8.07 -17.01 -21.38
CA ALA A 211 7.24 -16.50 -20.28
C ALA A 211 8.02 -16.05 -19.03
N ALA A 212 9.25 -16.57 -18.80
CA ALA A 212 10.07 -16.18 -17.64
C ALA A 212 10.33 -14.67 -17.53
N PRO A 213 10.66 -13.93 -18.62
CA PRO A 213 10.86 -12.48 -18.54
C PRO A 213 9.58 -11.73 -18.16
N ALA A 214 8.41 -12.20 -18.65
CA ALA A 214 7.12 -11.60 -18.31
C ALA A 214 6.74 -11.86 -16.85
N LEU A 215 6.98 -13.06 -16.32
CA LEU A 215 6.76 -13.39 -14.90
C LEU A 215 7.68 -12.56 -13.99
N ALA A 216 8.97 -12.43 -14.34
CA ALA A 216 9.92 -11.61 -13.59
C ALA A 216 9.50 -10.13 -13.60
N LEU A 217 9.09 -9.58 -14.75
CA LEU A 217 8.65 -8.19 -14.87
C LEU A 217 7.36 -7.91 -14.07
N LEU A 218 6.41 -8.85 -14.06
CA LEU A 218 5.20 -8.76 -13.24
C LEU A 218 5.50 -8.75 -11.73
N LEU A 219 6.53 -9.49 -11.28
CA LEU A 219 6.99 -9.45 -9.89
C LEU A 219 7.63 -8.11 -9.56
N VAL A 220 8.54 -7.60 -10.41
CA VAL A 220 9.21 -6.32 -10.23
C VAL A 220 8.20 -5.17 -10.14
N PHE A 221 7.24 -5.08 -11.08
CA PHE A 221 6.21 -4.03 -11.04
C PHE A 221 5.30 -4.13 -9.81
N ARG A 222 5.02 -5.34 -9.29
CA ARG A 222 4.28 -5.49 -8.03
C ARG A 222 5.10 -4.99 -6.84
N THR A 223 6.37 -5.36 -6.74
CA THR A 223 7.23 -4.89 -5.64
C THR A 223 7.46 -3.38 -5.71
N GLU A 224 7.54 -2.79 -6.89
CA GLU A 224 7.65 -1.33 -7.08
C GLU A 224 6.38 -0.60 -6.63
N ALA A 225 5.19 -1.10 -7.00
CA ALA A 225 3.92 -0.55 -6.51
C ALA A 225 3.79 -0.63 -4.98
N SER A 226 4.27 -1.72 -4.38
CA SER A 226 4.33 -1.89 -2.92
C SER A 226 5.31 -0.91 -2.28
N TYR A 227 6.49 -0.72 -2.87
CA TYR A 227 7.51 0.20 -2.39
C TYR A 227 7.10 1.67 -2.50
N SER A 228 6.43 2.06 -3.60
CA SER A 228 5.87 3.40 -3.79
C SER A 228 4.86 3.74 -2.68
N ARG A 229 3.94 2.82 -2.39
CA ARG A 229 2.97 2.91 -1.28
C ARG A 229 3.64 3.02 0.09
N TYR A 230 4.69 2.23 0.33
CA TYR A 230 5.49 2.32 1.54
C TYR A 230 6.14 3.70 1.70
N GLN A 231 6.70 4.24 0.61
CA GLN A 231 7.33 5.56 0.61
C GLN A 231 6.30 6.69 0.81
N GLU A 232 5.09 6.57 0.26
CA GLU A 232 3.98 7.50 0.50
C GLU A 232 3.61 7.55 1.98
N GLY A 233 3.36 6.39 2.61
CA GLY A 233 3.05 6.30 4.04
C GLY A 233 4.17 6.83 4.95
N ARG A 234 5.43 6.55 4.60
CA ARG A 234 6.59 7.13 5.27
C ARG A 234 6.63 8.65 5.13
N ASN A 235 6.40 9.19 3.94
CA ASN A 235 6.43 10.62 3.69
C ASN A 235 5.30 11.35 4.45
N ALA A 236 4.09 10.80 4.44
CA ALA A 236 2.96 11.33 5.20
C ALA A 236 3.26 11.36 6.72
N TRP A 237 3.81 10.28 7.27
CA TRP A 237 4.17 10.21 8.68
C TRP A 237 5.24 11.24 9.08
N MET A 238 6.32 11.35 8.29
CA MET A 238 7.36 12.35 8.53
C MET A 238 6.83 13.78 8.43
N LYS A 239 5.86 14.03 7.54
CA LYS A 239 5.19 15.33 7.37
C LYS A 239 4.31 15.67 8.59
N VAL A 240 3.58 14.69 9.15
CA VAL A 240 2.86 14.84 10.42
C VAL A 240 3.82 15.21 11.56
N MET A 241 4.90 14.44 11.74
CA MET A 241 5.90 14.70 12.80
C MET A 241 6.48 16.12 12.71
N ALA A 242 6.85 16.57 11.50
CA ALA A 242 7.36 17.92 11.27
C ALA A 242 6.30 18.99 11.58
N GLY A 243 5.04 18.77 11.19
CA GLY A 243 3.92 19.65 11.56
C GLY A 243 3.69 19.73 13.08
N THR A 244 3.92 18.63 13.81
CA THR A 244 3.82 18.59 15.27
C THR A 244 4.92 19.42 15.93
N SER A 245 6.18 19.27 15.50
CA SER A 245 7.30 20.11 15.97
C SER A 245 7.09 21.59 15.63
N ASP A 246 6.67 21.90 14.40
CA ASP A 246 6.39 23.27 13.95
C ASP A 246 5.32 23.95 14.81
N LEU A 247 4.17 23.30 15.00
CA LEU A 247 3.05 23.88 15.76
C LEU A 247 3.38 23.96 17.26
N ALA A 248 4.05 22.95 17.82
CA ALA A 248 4.55 23.03 19.20
C ALA A 248 5.52 24.20 19.38
N GLY A 249 6.46 24.40 18.45
CA GLY A 249 7.39 25.53 18.46
C GLY A 249 6.70 26.90 18.36
N MET A 250 5.66 27.02 17.53
CA MET A 250 4.81 28.23 17.49
C MET A 250 4.15 28.49 18.84
N VAL A 251 3.57 27.46 19.48
CA VAL A 251 2.93 27.59 20.81
C VAL A 251 3.96 27.90 21.90
N MET A 252 5.18 27.37 21.83
CA MET A 252 6.27 27.76 22.74
C MET A 252 6.59 29.25 22.65
N SER A 253 6.69 29.79 21.43
CA SER A 253 7.05 31.20 21.15
C SER A 253 6.03 32.26 21.60
N VAL A 254 4.90 31.84 22.17
CA VAL A 254 3.91 32.72 22.79
C VAL A 254 4.48 33.31 24.09
N ASP A 255 4.82 34.60 24.10
CA ASP A 255 5.28 35.29 25.30
C ASP A 255 4.24 35.23 26.42
N ALA A 256 4.64 34.81 27.62
CA ALA A 256 3.81 34.81 28.83
C ALA A 256 3.67 36.23 29.44
N GLY A 257 3.59 37.26 28.60
CA GLY A 257 3.76 38.66 28.97
C GLY A 257 2.60 39.26 29.74
N GLU A 258 1.37 38.83 29.45
CA GLU A 258 0.16 39.35 30.07
C GLU A 258 -0.78 38.20 30.50
N LEU A 259 -1.14 38.23 31.79
CA LEU A 259 -2.08 37.33 32.49
C LEU A 259 -1.67 35.86 32.70
N SER A 260 -1.71 35.42 33.96
CA SER A 260 -1.34 34.07 34.42
C SER A 260 -2.27 32.93 33.97
N VAL A 261 -3.40 33.25 33.33
CA VAL A 261 -4.41 32.28 32.87
C VAL A 261 -3.90 31.44 31.68
N ASP A 262 -3.05 32.02 30.82
CA ASP A 262 -2.62 31.38 29.57
C ASP A 262 -1.74 30.14 29.78
N VAL A 263 -0.98 30.08 30.89
CA VAL A 263 0.01 29.01 31.15
C VAL A 263 -0.61 27.61 31.21
N GLY A 264 -1.85 27.50 31.73
CA GLY A 264 -2.59 26.24 31.75
C GLY A 264 -3.02 25.82 30.34
N THR A 265 -3.71 26.71 29.62
CA THR A 265 -4.19 26.49 28.25
C THR A 265 -3.05 26.19 27.28
N LYS A 266 -1.92 26.92 27.39
CA LYS A 266 -0.69 26.69 26.63
C LYS A 266 -0.10 25.29 26.87
N ARG A 267 -0.13 24.80 28.11
CA ARG A 267 0.31 23.42 28.44
C ARG A 267 -0.65 22.37 27.88
N ALA A 268 -1.96 22.57 28.05
CA ALA A 268 -2.97 21.66 27.49
C ALA A 268 -2.85 21.58 25.96
N LEU A 269 -2.71 22.72 25.27
CA LEU A 269 -2.47 22.79 23.83
C LEU A 269 -1.20 22.03 23.40
N LEU A 270 -0.07 22.22 24.07
CA LEU A 270 1.15 21.45 23.80
C LEU A 270 0.93 19.95 24.00
N ASN A 271 0.20 19.55 25.05
CA ASN A 271 -0.15 18.16 25.32
C ASN A 271 -1.06 17.57 24.24
N TYR A 272 -2.09 18.29 23.76
CA TYR A 272 -2.92 17.84 22.64
C TYR A 272 -2.11 17.70 21.34
N ILE A 273 -1.22 18.65 21.05
CA ILE A 273 -0.31 18.60 19.89
C ILE A 273 0.59 17.35 19.97
N MET A 274 1.14 17.05 21.15
CA MET A 274 1.93 15.83 21.42
C MET A 274 1.09 14.53 21.35
N ALA A 275 -0.17 14.57 21.80
CA ALA A 275 -1.08 13.43 21.77
C ALA A 275 -1.59 13.09 20.35
N PHE A 276 -1.69 14.07 19.44
CA PHE A 276 -2.15 13.86 18.07
C PHE A 276 -1.43 12.74 17.30
N PRO A 277 -0.08 12.73 17.16
CA PRO A 277 0.61 11.65 16.45
C PRO A 277 0.48 10.30 17.17
N VAL A 278 0.36 10.28 18.50
CA VAL A 278 0.16 9.04 19.28
C VAL A 278 -1.25 8.47 19.04
N ALA A 279 -2.27 9.32 18.99
CA ALA A 279 -3.63 8.92 18.62
C ALA A 279 -3.73 8.49 17.15
N LEU A 280 -2.99 9.13 16.24
CA LEU A 280 -2.91 8.71 14.84
C LEU A 280 -2.19 7.35 14.72
N LYS A 281 -1.11 7.11 15.47
CA LYS A 281 -0.44 5.80 15.58
C LYS A 281 -1.45 4.72 15.99
N CYS A 282 -2.23 4.97 17.02
CA CYS A 282 -3.24 4.03 17.51
C CYS A 282 -4.49 3.91 16.62
N HIS A 283 -4.68 4.83 15.66
CA HIS A 283 -5.71 4.74 14.62
C HIS A 283 -5.22 3.87 13.44
N VAL A 284 -3.93 3.90 13.11
CA VAL A 284 -3.35 3.16 11.97
C VAL A 284 -2.80 1.78 12.31
N ILE A 285 -2.38 1.53 13.56
CA ILE A 285 -1.90 0.21 14.02
C ILE A 285 -3.04 -0.57 14.67
N TYR A 286 -3.34 -1.75 14.16
CA TYR A 286 -4.30 -2.67 14.77
C TYR A 286 -3.76 -3.27 16.08
N GLY A 287 -4.54 -3.17 17.16
CA GLY A 287 -4.19 -3.74 18.47
C GLY A 287 -3.36 -2.84 19.39
N SER A 288 -3.19 -1.55 19.07
CA SER A 288 -2.61 -0.58 20.00
C SER A 288 -3.56 -0.23 21.16
N ASP A 289 -3.02 -0.16 22.38
CA ASP A 289 -3.74 0.36 23.55
C ASP A 289 -3.57 1.89 23.63
N ILE A 290 -4.53 2.61 23.05
CA ILE A 290 -4.55 4.08 23.09
C ILE A 290 -4.75 4.64 24.50
N THR A 291 -5.29 3.87 25.45
CA THR A 291 -5.46 4.32 26.84
C THR A 291 -4.10 4.37 27.53
N ALA A 292 -3.32 3.30 27.42
CA ALA A 292 -1.97 3.23 27.96
C ALA A 292 -0.99 4.21 27.27
N ASP A 293 -1.15 4.43 25.96
CA ASP A 293 -0.30 5.33 25.19
C ASP A 293 -0.63 6.83 25.39
N LEU A 294 -1.85 7.20 25.87
CA LEU A 294 -2.26 8.62 26.07
C LEU A 294 -2.43 9.08 27.52
N CYS A 295 -2.51 8.19 28.51
CA CYS A 295 -2.79 8.55 29.91
C CYS A 295 -1.73 9.45 30.58
N ASN A 296 -0.52 9.55 30.00
CA ASN A 296 0.55 10.44 30.47
C ASN A 296 0.59 11.78 29.71
N LEU A 297 -0.32 12.01 28.76
CA LEU A 297 -0.39 13.22 27.92
C LEU A 297 -1.69 14.00 28.12
N LEU A 298 -2.83 13.32 28.26
CA LEU A 298 -4.15 13.95 28.41
C LEU A 298 -4.66 13.85 29.86
N GLU A 299 -5.48 14.81 30.28
CA GLU A 299 -6.22 14.72 31.54
C GLU A 299 -7.35 13.68 31.41
N GLU A 300 -7.81 13.11 32.54
CA GLU A 300 -8.71 11.93 32.52
C GLU A 300 -10.06 12.20 31.82
N ASP A 301 -10.61 13.42 31.99
CA ASP A 301 -11.85 13.84 31.35
C ASP A 301 -11.70 13.97 29.81
N ASP A 302 -10.62 14.59 29.34
CA ASP A 302 -10.34 14.73 27.90
C ASP A 302 -10.06 13.37 27.26
N LEU A 303 -9.31 12.50 27.96
CA LEU A 303 -9.08 11.13 27.54
C LEU A 303 -10.39 10.35 27.41
N ALA A 304 -11.33 10.50 28.36
CA ALA A 304 -12.65 9.88 28.29
C ALA A 304 -13.45 10.34 27.05
N VAL A 305 -13.36 11.62 26.68
CA VAL A 305 -13.97 12.16 25.44
C VAL A 305 -13.30 11.56 24.20
N VAL A 306 -11.96 11.52 24.14
CA VAL A 306 -11.20 10.94 23.02
C VAL A 306 -11.51 9.44 22.85
N LEU A 307 -11.55 8.67 23.94
CA LEU A 307 -11.85 7.23 23.93
C LEU A 307 -13.28 6.94 23.43
N LYS A 308 -14.25 7.75 23.86
CA LYS A 308 -15.67 7.71 23.45
C LYS A 308 -15.87 8.11 21.98
N SER A 309 -14.97 8.91 21.41
CA SER A 309 -15.06 9.35 20.01
C SER A 309 -14.80 8.18 19.04
N LYS A 310 -15.54 8.14 17.92
CA LYS A 310 -15.32 7.14 16.85
C LYS A 310 -14.02 7.39 16.07
N HIS A 311 -13.58 8.64 15.95
CA HIS A 311 -12.44 9.05 15.13
C HIS A 311 -11.44 9.85 15.99
N ARG A 312 -10.64 9.12 16.76
CA ARG A 312 -9.82 9.66 17.86
C ARG A 312 -8.79 10.73 17.47
N PRO A 313 -7.96 10.59 16.42
CA PRO A 313 -7.01 11.65 16.06
C PRO A 313 -7.71 12.95 15.64
N ARG A 314 -8.88 12.88 14.99
CA ARG A 314 -9.69 14.06 14.68
C ARG A 314 -10.26 14.70 15.94
N CYS A 315 -10.72 13.92 16.92
CA CYS A 315 -11.18 14.46 18.21
C CYS A 315 -10.11 15.34 18.86
N ILE A 316 -8.84 14.92 18.81
CA ILE A 316 -7.70 15.73 19.30
C ILE A 316 -7.46 16.98 18.45
N LEU A 317 -7.70 16.94 17.12
CA LEU A 317 -7.66 18.16 16.30
C LEU A 317 -8.73 19.18 16.69
N GLU A 318 -9.95 18.75 17.04
CA GLU A 318 -10.97 19.67 17.54
C GLU A 318 -10.52 20.31 18.89
N PHE A 319 -9.91 19.54 19.81
CA PHE A 319 -9.31 20.07 21.05
C PHE A 319 -8.18 21.08 20.79
N ILE A 320 -7.30 20.82 19.81
CA ILE A 320 -6.23 21.76 19.39
C ILE A 320 -6.83 23.06 18.84
N SER A 321 -7.85 22.96 17.97
CA SER A 321 -8.52 24.13 17.37
C SER A 321 -9.16 25.02 18.45
N TRP A 322 -9.97 24.44 19.34
CA TRP A 322 -10.58 25.19 20.45
C TRP A 322 -9.54 25.81 21.37
N SER A 323 -8.44 25.11 21.66
CA SER A 323 -7.36 25.65 22.49
C SER A 323 -6.68 26.87 21.85
N ILE A 324 -6.35 26.81 20.54
CA ILE A 324 -5.78 27.94 19.79
C ILE A 324 -6.74 29.15 19.79
N GLN A 325 -8.05 28.91 19.69
CA GLN A 325 -9.04 29.98 19.74
C GLN A 325 -9.15 30.62 21.13
N MET A 326 -8.99 29.85 22.22
CA MET A 326 -8.99 30.36 23.60
C MET A 326 -7.71 31.10 24.02
N LEU A 327 -6.56 30.86 23.38
CA LEU A 327 -5.33 31.62 23.63
C LEU A 327 -5.54 33.13 23.35
N GLN A 328 -5.04 34.00 24.24
CA GLN A 328 -5.17 35.45 24.07
C GLN A 328 -4.04 36.00 23.18
N MET A 329 -4.27 35.95 21.86
CA MET A 329 -3.27 36.29 20.85
C MET A 329 -3.84 37.07 19.66
N GLU A 330 -2.93 37.78 18.98
CA GLU A 330 -3.14 38.39 17.67
C GLU A 330 -3.66 37.39 16.63
N GLU A 331 -4.74 37.76 15.93
CA GLU A 331 -5.44 36.89 14.97
C GLU A 331 -4.53 36.36 13.85
N ALA A 332 -3.57 37.16 13.39
CA ALA A 332 -2.59 36.73 12.38
C ALA A 332 -1.75 35.52 12.83
N LYS A 333 -1.50 35.39 14.15
CA LYS A 333 -0.78 34.24 14.73
C LYS A 333 -1.70 33.02 14.83
N LYS A 334 -2.99 33.21 15.18
CA LYS A 334 -4.01 32.13 15.17
C LYS A 334 -4.18 31.55 13.77
N CYS A 335 -4.39 32.39 12.76
CA CYS A 335 -4.48 31.96 11.35
C CYS A 335 -3.22 31.20 10.88
N SER A 336 -2.03 31.56 11.37
CA SER A 336 -0.78 30.85 11.08
C SER A 336 -0.74 29.44 11.71
N MET A 337 -1.21 29.31 12.95
CA MET A 337 -1.35 28.03 13.65
C MET A 337 -2.43 27.14 13.01
N GLU A 338 -3.62 27.66 12.72
CA GLU A 338 -4.70 26.91 12.05
C GLU A 338 -4.27 26.46 10.65
N SER A 339 -3.52 27.28 9.91
CA SER A 339 -2.91 26.89 8.63
C SER A 339 -1.97 25.68 8.76
N LYS A 340 -1.22 25.56 9.86
CA LYS A 340 -0.42 24.35 10.16
C LYS A 340 -1.27 23.12 10.46
N MET A 341 -2.46 23.25 11.04
CA MET A 341 -3.36 22.12 11.30
C MET A 341 -3.84 21.42 10.02
N SER A 342 -3.86 22.12 8.88
CA SER A 342 -4.11 21.52 7.55
C SER A 342 -3.19 20.33 7.27
N CYS A 343 -1.93 20.40 7.72
CA CYS A 343 -0.95 19.31 7.64
C CYS A 343 -1.41 18.03 8.35
N PHE A 344 -2.10 18.17 9.48
CA PHE A 344 -2.62 17.04 10.26
C PHE A 344 -3.85 16.41 9.61
N HIS A 345 -4.75 17.24 9.06
CA HIS A 345 -5.89 16.73 8.29
C HIS A 345 -5.44 15.98 7.04
N GLU A 346 -4.46 16.51 6.29
CA GLU A 346 -3.84 15.81 5.17
C GLU A 346 -3.18 14.50 5.62
N GLY A 347 -2.48 14.52 6.76
CA GLY A 347 -1.87 13.35 7.38
C GLY A 347 -2.88 12.24 7.72
N ILE A 348 -4.03 12.58 8.31
CA ILE A 348 -5.13 11.63 8.53
C ILE A 348 -5.59 11.05 7.19
N CYS A 349 -5.96 11.89 6.23
CA CYS A 349 -6.54 11.47 4.96
C CYS A 349 -5.63 10.51 4.18
N VAL A 350 -4.32 10.79 4.11
CA VAL A 350 -3.35 9.92 3.44
C VAL A 350 -3.16 8.61 4.22
N CYS A 351 -3.15 8.65 5.56
CA CYS A 351 -3.06 7.43 6.36
C CYS A 351 -4.29 6.53 6.19
N GLU A 352 -5.51 7.08 6.23
CA GLU A 352 -6.74 6.32 6.01
C GLU A 352 -6.85 5.77 4.58
N GLN A 353 -6.42 6.53 3.57
CA GLN A 353 -6.30 6.07 2.19
C GLN A 353 -5.36 4.85 2.09
N LEU A 354 -4.19 4.91 2.74
CA LEU A 354 -3.19 3.85 2.78
C LEU A 354 -3.58 2.63 3.64
N MET A 355 -4.63 2.72 4.45
CA MET A 355 -5.25 1.58 5.12
C MET A 355 -6.39 0.98 4.28
N GLY A 356 -7.31 1.82 3.80
CA GLY A 356 -8.58 1.38 3.22
C GLY A 356 -8.50 0.94 1.75
N ILE A 357 -7.52 1.43 0.98
CA ILE A 357 -7.42 1.21 -0.47
C ILE A 357 -6.12 0.46 -0.78
N PRO A 358 -6.13 -0.88 -0.91
CA PRO A 358 -4.94 -1.69 -1.24
C PRO A 358 -4.53 -1.57 -2.72
N ILE A 359 -3.43 -2.21 -3.11
CA ILE A 359 -3.03 -2.32 -4.52
C ILE A 359 -4.11 -3.09 -5.30
N PRO A 360 -4.44 -2.72 -6.57
CA PRO A 360 -5.54 -3.32 -7.31
C PRO A 360 -5.50 -4.86 -7.31
N LEU A 361 -6.49 -5.47 -6.65
CA LEU A 361 -6.52 -6.91 -6.34
C LEU A 361 -6.42 -7.84 -7.57
N SER A 362 -6.68 -7.31 -8.77
CA SER A 362 -6.43 -8.01 -10.03
C SER A 362 -4.96 -8.34 -10.25
N TYR A 363 -4.04 -7.43 -9.90
CA TYR A 363 -2.59 -7.65 -9.98
C TYR A 363 -2.14 -8.73 -8.99
N THR A 364 -2.47 -8.58 -7.71
CA THR A 364 -2.02 -9.51 -6.66
C THR A 364 -2.52 -10.94 -6.92
N ARG A 365 -3.80 -11.08 -7.35
CA ARG A 365 -4.39 -12.37 -7.77
C ARG A 365 -3.74 -12.93 -9.04
N LEU A 366 -3.39 -12.09 -10.02
CA LEU A 366 -2.76 -12.55 -11.27
C LEU A 366 -1.34 -13.06 -11.00
N THR A 367 -0.51 -12.29 -10.29
CA THR A 367 0.87 -12.68 -9.92
C THR A 367 0.88 -14.01 -9.17
N SER A 368 0.06 -14.15 -8.12
CA SER A 368 0.00 -15.36 -7.29
C SER A 368 -0.44 -16.59 -8.10
N ARG A 369 -1.47 -16.45 -8.95
CA ARG A 369 -1.95 -17.55 -9.81
C ARG A 369 -0.91 -17.96 -10.85
N LEU A 370 -0.22 -17.01 -11.47
CA LEU A 370 0.86 -17.31 -12.41
C LEU A 370 2.04 -18.00 -11.72
N LEU A 371 2.43 -17.57 -10.52
CA LEU A 371 3.45 -18.25 -9.72
C LEU A 371 3.07 -19.69 -9.36
N VAL A 372 1.82 -19.95 -8.96
CA VAL A 372 1.36 -21.32 -8.66
C VAL A 372 1.33 -22.18 -9.92
N LEU A 373 0.77 -21.69 -11.03
CA LEU A 373 0.73 -22.41 -12.31
C LEU A 373 2.14 -22.70 -12.86
N TRP A 374 3.08 -21.77 -12.68
CA TRP A 374 4.49 -21.94 -13.00
C TRP A 374 5.08 -23.11 -12.22
N HIS A 375 5.11 -23.06 -10.89
CA HIS A 375 5.76 -24.11 -10.10
C HIS A 375 5.06 -25.48 -10.18
N LEU A 376 3.76 -25.53 -10.53
CA LEU A 376 3.06 -26.78 -10.83
C LEU A 376 3.43 -27.41 -12.19
N THR A 377 3.82 -26.63 -13.20
CA THR A 377 4.15 -27.15 -14.54
C THR A 377 5.66 -27.21 -14.82
N LEU A 378 6.48 -26.47 -14.07
CA LEU A 378 7.94 -26.53 -14.05
C LEU A 378 8.51 -27.97 -13.99
N PRO A 379 8.04 -28.89 -13.12
CA PRO A 379 8.63 -30.23 -13.03
C PRO A 379 8.39 -31.13 -14.24
N ILE A 380 7.36 -30.85 -15.04
CA ILE A 380 7.07 -31.55 -16.30
C ILE A 380 8.03 -31.08 -17.41
N ILE A 381 8.50 -29.83 -17.33
CA ILE A 381 9.31 -29.19 -18.38
C ILE A 381 10.81 -29.47 -18.18
N LEU A 382 11.29 -29.45 -16.93
CA LEU A 382 12.68 -29.74 -16.59
C LEU A 382 13.01 -31.23 -16.49
N TRP A 383 12.04 -32.13 -16.69
CA TRP A 383 12.26 -33.58 -16.52
C TRP A 383 13.36 -34.12 -17.46
N ASP A 384 13.33 -33.76 -18.74
CA ASP A 384 14.26 -34.29 -19.75
C ASP A 384 15.71 -33.82 -19.51
N ASP A 385 15.91 -32.64 -18.91
CA ASP A 385 17.24 -32.06 -18.62
C ASP A 385 17.80 -32.43 -17.23
N CYS A 386 16.94 -32.60 -16.22
CA CYS A 386 17.35 -32.66 -14.80
C CYS A 386 16.93 -33.93 -14.05
N HIS A 387 15.98 -34.72 -14.57
CA HIS A 387 15.39 -35.87 -13.87
C HIS A 387 15.08 -35.55 -12.39
N TRP A 388 15.62 -36.30 -11.42
CA TRP A 388 15.40 -36.07 -9.97
C TRP A 388 15.92 -34.73 -9.42
N ILE A 389 16.85 -34.06 -10.10
CA ILE A 389 17.34 -32.72 -9.70
C ILE A 389 16.21 -31.68 -9.83
N VAL A 390 15.13 -31.99 -10.56
CA VAL A 390 13.96 -31.12 -10.68
C VAL A 390 13.28 -30.81 -9.35
N VAL A 391 13.38 -31.70 -8.36
CA VAL A 391 12.75 -31.51 -7.04
C VAL A 391 13.45 -30.40 -6.24
N PRO A 392 14.77 -30.47 -5.95
CA PRO A 392 15.48 -29.36 -5.32
C PRO A 392 15.52 -28.09 -6.18
N ALA A 393 15.53 -28.20 -7.52
CA ALA A 393 15.44 -27.03 -8.40
C ALA A 393 14.09 -26.29 -8.23
N THR A 394 12.98 -27.04 -8.18
CA THR A 394 11.64 -26.47 -7.94
C THR A 394 11.54 -25.85 -6.54
N PHE A 395 12.10 -26.49 -5.51
CA PHE A 395 12.18 -25.94 -4.16
C PHE A 395 12.90 -24.59 -4.12
N VAL A 396 14.10 -24.50 -4.69
CA VAL A 396 14.91 -23.25 -4.71
C VAL A 396 14.22 -22.16 -5.53
N SER A 397 13.60 -22.52 -6.67
CA SER A 397 12.85 -21.58 -7.50
C SER A 397 11.62 -21.02 -6.77
N ALA A 398 10.82 -21.90 -6.14
CA ALA A 398 9.63 -21.51 -5.39
C ALA A 398 9.97 -20.65 -4.17
N ALA A 399 10.95 -21.06 -3.35
CA ALA A 399 11.41 -20.29 -2.20
C ALA A 399 11.91 -18.88 -2.59
N SER A 400 12.49 -18.74 -3.79
CA SER A 400 12.99 -17.46 -4.31
C SER A 400 11.87 -16.58 -4.85
N LEU A 401 11.01 -17.11 -5.73
CA LEU A 401 9.99 -16.33 -6.44
C LEU A 401 8.78 -15.97 -5.55
N PHE A 402 8.30 -16.91 -4.71
CA PHE A 402 7.32 -16.55 -3.68
C PHE A 402 7.97 -15.72 -2.55
N GLY A 403 9.28 -15.84 -2.34
CA GLY A 403 10.06 -14.93 -1.48
C GLY A 403 9.92 -13.47 -1.88
N ILE A 404 9.99 -13.18 -3.18
CA ILE A 404 9.78 -11.84 -3.74
C ILE A 404 8.31 -11.41 -3.62
N GLU A 405 7.35 -12.31 -3.87
CA GLU A 405 5.92 -12.01 -3.71
C GLU A 405 5.53 -11.64 -2.27
N GLU A 406 5.95 -12.44 -1.29
CA GLU A 406 5.66 -12.25 0.14
C GLU A 406 6.34 -10.97 0.68
N VAL A 407 7.55 -10.65 0.21
CA VAL A 407 8.19 -9.34 0.53
C VAL A 407 7.38 -8.18 -0.07
N GLY A 408 6.79 -8.34 -1.25
CA GLY A 408 5.85 -7.36 -1.81
C GLY A 408 4.64 -7.13 -0.89
N VAL A 409 3.99 -8.20 -0.42
CA VAL A 409 2.87 -8.12 0.55
C VAL A 409 3.29 -7.43 1.83
N LEU A 410 4.45 -7.79 2.39
CA LEU A 410 4.93 -7.21 3.65
C LEU A 410 5.28 -5.71 3.55
N ILE A 411 5.53 -5.18 2.35
CA ILE A 411 5.81 -3.76 2.10
C ILE A 411 4.51 -3.00 1.72
N GLU A 412 3.47 -3.70 1.25
CA GLU A 412 2.14 -3.12 0.96
C GLU A 412 1.44 -2.56 2.21
N GLU A 413 1.81 -3.02 3.41
CA GLU A 413 1.40 -2.45 4.70
C GLU A 413 2.51 -1.53 5.29
N PRO A 414 2.49 -0.20 5.08
CA PRO A 414 3.55 0.68 5.58
C PRO A 414 3.68 0.67 7.11
N PHE A 415 2.57 0.78 7.82
CA PHE A 415 2.56 1.12 9.24
C PHE A 415 3.01 -0.02 10.17
N SER A 416 3.02 -1.28 9.70
CA SER A 416 3.58 -2.45 10.43
C SER A 416 5.07 -2.72 10.12
N VAL A 417 5.64 -1.96 9.17
CA VAL A 417 7.07 -1.94 8.83
C VAL A 417 7.78 -0.72 9.45
N LEU A 418 7.10 0.43 9.55
CA LEU A 418 7.65 1.62 10.21
C LEU A 418 7.80 1.45 11.74
N ALA A 419 8.71 2.23 12.31
CA ALA A 419 8.99 2.31 13.74
C ALA A 419 8.11 3.38 14.42
N LEU A 420 6.78 3.31 14.26
CA LEU A 420 5.89 4.40 14.65
C LEU A 420 5.91 4.71 16.16
N ASP A 421 6.04 3.70 17.03
CA ASP A 421 6.18 3.91 18.48
C ASP A 421 7.40 4.78 18.78
N GLU A 422 8.59 4.35 18.35
CA GLU A 422 9.83 5.07 18.65
C GLU A 422 9.94 6.42 17.91
N LEU A 423 9.26 6.59 16.76
CA LEU A 423 9.10 7.89 16.11
C LEU A 423 8.23 8.85 16.92
N CYS A 424 7.19 8.36 17.60
CA CYS A 424 6.44 9.16 18.58
C CYS A 424 7.30 9.48 19.80
N ASP A 425 7.96 8.48 20.39
CA ASP A 425 8.77 8.66 21.61
C ASP A 425 9.90 9.69 21.42
N GLN A 426 10.59 9.65 20.27
CA GLN A 426 11.63 10.62 19.92
C GLN A 426 11.07 12.02 19.63
N LEU A 427 9.87 12.13 19.05
CA LEU A 427 9.18 13.41 18.85
C LEU A 427 8.76 14.05 20.18
N LEU A 428 8.19 13.26 21.09
CA LEU A 428 7.81 13.70 22.44
C LEU A 428 9.04 14.18 23.22
N GLY A 429 10.11 13.38 23.25
CA GLY A 429 11.37 13.75 23.90
C GLY A 429 12.00 15.01 23.31
N SER A 430 12.01 15.16 21.98
CA SER A 430 12.54 16.35 21.31
C SER A 430 11.72 17.61 21.61
N ILE A 431 10.40 17.51 21.72
CA ILE A 431 9.53 18.64 22.11
C ILE A 431 9.76 19.04 23.57
N GLN A 432 9.92 18.06 24.48
CA GLN A 432 10.21 18.29 25.90
C GLN A 432 11.62 18.89 26.12
N GLU A 433 12.63 18.43 25.39
CA GLU A 433 13.97 19.01 25.39
C GLU A 433 13.94 20.45 24.84
N THR A 434 13.20 20.69 23.75
CA THR A 434 13.03 22.04 23.18
C THR A 434 12.36 23.00 24.18
N LEU A 435 11.35 22.54 24.94
CA LEU A 435 10.73 23.32 26.01
C LEU A 435 11.73 23.72 27.11
N ALA A 436 12.56 22.78 27.56
CA ALA A 436 13.58 23.04 28.57
C ALA A 436 14.64 24.04 28.06
N ILE A 437 15.11 23.88 26.82
CA ILE A 437 16.07 24.80 26.19
C ILE A 437 15.45 26.19 26.00
N HIS A 438 14.19 26.28 25.57
CA HIS A 438 13.51 27.56 25.36
C HIS A 438 13.49 28.42 26.64
N ASN A 439 13.11 27.82 27.78
CA ASN A 439 13.08 28.51 29.07
C ASN A 439 14.48 29.01 29.47
N LEU A 440 15.51 28.15 29.38
CA LEU A 440 16.90 28.50 29.72
C LEU A 440 17.46 29.63 28.82
N VAL A 441 17.13 29.61 27.53
CA VAL A 441 17.53 30.67 26.59
C VAL A 441 16.78 31.98 26.88
N GLN A 442 15.49 31.91 27.19
CA GLN A 442 14.68 33.08 27.55
C GLN A 442 15.22 33.76 28.82
N GLU A 443 15.49 32.98 29.87
CA GLU A 443 16.12 33.47 31.11
C GLU A 443 17.49 34.12 30.82
N GLN A 444 18.36 33.47 30.05
CA GLN A 444 19.69 34.01 29.75
C GLN A 444 19.64 35.28 28.89
N VAL A 445 18.69 35.38 27.94
CA VAL A 445 18.49 36.59 27.13
C VAL A 445 17.93 37.74 27.98
N LEU A 446 16.95 37.48 28.85
CA LEU A 446 16.40 38.48 29.77
C LEU A 446 17.47 38.97 30.77
N ALA A 447 18.28 38.07 31.33
CA ALA A 447 19.40 38.42 32.19
C ALA A 447 20.43 39.32 31.48
N ARG A 448 20.85 38.95 30.26
CA ARG A 448 21.76 39.78 29.44
C ARG A 448 21.17 41.16 29.13
N ARG A 449 19.88 41.24 28.79
CA ARG A 449 19.18 42.49 28.51
C ARG A 449 19.15 43.39 29.75
N LYS A 450 18.87 42.83 30.93
CA LYS A 450 18.90 43.56 32.20
C LYS A 450 20.31 44.09 32.51
N SER A 451 21.34 43.25 32.44
CA SER A 451 22.73 43.67 32.67
C SER A 451 23.21 44.75 31.68
N GLN A 452 22.70 44.75 30.44
CA GLN A 452 22.96 45.85 29.49
C GLN A 452 22.30 47.17 29.93
N MET A 453 21.06 47.15 30.42
CA MET A 453 20.39 48.36 30.91
C MET A 453 21.06 48.89 32.19
N ASP A 454 21.34 48.02 33.16
CA ASP A 454 22.04 48.36 34.40
C ASP A 454 23.43 48.94 34.09
N GLY A 455 24.18 48.34 33.15
CA GLY A 455 25.51 48.79 32.73
C GLY A 455 25.53 50.14 31.98
N HIS A 456 24.48 50.49 31.23
CA HIS A 456 24.38 51.82 30.61
C HIS A 456 24.01 52.91 31.62
N SER A 457 23.35 52.57 32.73
CA SER A 457 22.96 53.54 33.77
C SER A 457 24.12 54.06 34.62
N ALA A 458 25.31 53.45 34.54
CA ALA A 458 26.47 53.82 35.36
C ALA A 458 27.19 55.10 34.88
N ASN A 459 27.07 55.48 33.60
CA ASN A 459 27.73 56.66 33.04
C ASN A 459 26.87 57.93 33.18
N GLY A 460 26.71 58.39 34.43
CA GLY A 460 26.06 59.66 34.72
C GLY A 460 26.81 60.86 34.12
N ARG A 461 26.24 61.49 33.09
CA ARG A 461 26.58 62.85 32.66
C ARG A 461 25.29 63.69 32.57
N PRO A 462 25.15 64.77 33.36
CA PRO A 462 24.13 65.78 33.10
C PRO A 462 24.62 66.74 32.01
N ASN A 463 23.90 66.76 30.88
CA ASN A 463 23.59 67.89 29.97
C ASN A 463 23.22 67.35 28.59
#